data_AF-A0A953H984-F1
#
_entry.id   AF-A0A953H984-F1
#
_cell.length_a   1.000
_cell.length_b   1.000
_cell.length_c   1.000
_cell.angle_alpha   90.00
_cell.angle_beta   90.00
_cell.angle_gamma   90.00
#
_symmetry.space_group_name_H-M   'P 1'
#
loop_
_entity.id
_entity.type
_entity.pdbx_description
1 polymer ?
#
loop_
_entity_poly.entity_id
_entity_poly.type
_entity_poly.pdbx_seq_one_letter_code
_entity_poly.pdbx_strand_id
1 'polypeptide(L)' 'MSASLSQIKNEIESLSEKDRCELNAWLQNWRSDDWDRQMESDAAAGKFDEMAREAEAAYRRGDCKPLP' A
#
# COMPACT_ATOMS: atom_id res chain seq x y z
N MET A 1 -2.23 15.60 -25.71
CA MET A 1 -1.35 16.20 -24.68
C MET A 1 -1.63 15.48 -23.38
N SER A 2 -0.61 14.99 -22.67
CA SER A 2 -0.79 14.40 -21.34
C SER A 2 -0.69 15.50 -20.28
N ALA A 3 -1.53 15.43 -19.24
CA ALA A 3 -1.38 16.32 -18.08
C ALA A 3 -0.02 16.08 -17.40
N SER A 4 0.63 17.15 -16.94
CA SER A 4 1.82 17.02 -16.10
C SER A 4 1.46 16.51 -14.71
N LEU A 5 2.39 15.87 -14.02
CA LEU A 5 2.17 15.38 -12.65
C LEU A 5 1.76 16.52 -11.70
N SER A 6 2.32 17.71 -11.86
CA SER A 6 1.95 18.87 -11.05
C SER A 6 0.51 19.31 -11.30
N GLN A 7 0.04 19.26 -12.56
CA GLN A 7 -1.36 19.56 -12.88
C GLN A 7 -2.30 18.52 -12.24
N ILE A 8 -1.96 17.23 -12.34
CA ILE A 8 -2.76 16.16 -11.73
C ILE A 8 -2.87 16.33 -10.22
N LYS A 9 -1.77 16.68 -9.54
CA LYS A 9 -1.76 16.94 -8.10
C LYS A 9 -2.67 18.12 -7.73
N ASN A 10 -2.54 19.23 -8.45
CA ASN A 10 -3.37 20.41 -8.21
C ASN A 10 -4.86 20.11 -8.44
N GLU A 11 -5.18 19.32 -9.47
CA GLU A 11 -6.56 18.91 -9.74
C GLU A 11 -7.12 18.03 -8.62
N ILE A 12 -6.34 17.07 -8.10
CA ILE A 12 -6.71 16.24 -6.94
C ILE A 12 -6.97 17.10 -5.69
N GLU A 13 -6.11 18.09 -5.45
CA GLU A 13 -6.27 19.03 -4.33
C GLU A 13 -7.55 19.86 -4.46
N SER A 14 -8.00 20.15 -5.69
CA SER A 14 -9.23 20.90 -5.95
C SER A 14 -10.52 20.06 -5.85
N LEU A 15 -10.42 18.74 -5.76
CA LEU A 15 -11.59 17.85 -5.72
C LEU A 15 -12.46 18.06 -4.48
N SER A 16 -13.77 17.91 -4.67
CA SER A 16 -14.72 17.82 -3.56
C SER A 16 -14.47 16.56 -2.73
N GLU A 17 -14.96 16.51 -1.48
CA GLU A 17 -14.83 15.32 -0.63
C GLU A 17 -15.45 14.08 -1.30
N LYS A 18 -16.59 14.25 -1.98
CA LYS A 18 -17.25 13.17 -2.72
C LYS A 18 -16.37 12.64 -3.85
N ASP A 19 -15.82 13.52 -4.67
CA ASP A 19 -14.98 13.11 -5.81
C ASP A 19 -13.65 12.51 -5.34
N ARG A 20 -13.11 12.98 -4.19
CA ARG A 20 -11.95 12.34 -3.54
C ARG A 20 -12.27 10.92 -3.08
N CYS A 21 -13.46 10.69 -2.51
CA CYS A 21 -13.89 9.35 -2.12
C CYS A 21 -14.06 8.42 -3.34
N GLU A 22 -14.66 8.91 -4.43
CA GLU A 22 -14.80 8.16 -5.68
C GLU A 22 -13.44 7.85 -6.32
N LEU A 23 -12.54 8.84 -6.38
CA LEU A 23 -11.17 8.66 -6.86
C LEU A 23 -10.42 7.62 -6.01
N ASN A 24 -10.52 7.70 -4.69
CA ASN A 24 -9.87 6.74 -3.79
C ASN A 24 -10.43 5.32 -4.00
N ALA A 25 -11.76 5.16 -4.09
CA ALA A 25 -12.37 3.85 -4.37
C ALA A 25 -11.90 3.27 -5.72
N TRP A 26 -11.75 4.11 -6.74
CA TRP A 26 -11.22 3.69 -8.02
C TRP A 26 -9.72 3.33 -7.95
N LEU A 27 -8.89 4.11 -7.27
CA LEU A 27 -7.46 3.83 -7.07
C LEU A 27 -7.22 2.54 -6.29
N GLN A 28 -8.07 2.25 -5.30
CA GLN A 28 -8.06 0.99 -4.53
C GLN A 28 -8.29 -0.22 -5.45
N ASN A 29 -9.15 -0.07 -6.46
CA ASN A 29 -9.42 -1.11 -7.46
C ASN A 29 -8.36 -1.17 -8.59
N TRP A 30 -7.53 -0.15 -8.74
CA TRP A 30 -6.46 -0.13 -9.76
C TRP A 30 -5.23 -0.95 -9.32
N ARG A 31 -5.04 -1.20 -8.03
CA ARG A 31 -3.78 -1.78 -7.53
C ARG A 31 -3.65 -3.31 -7.56
N SER A 32 -4.52 -4.04 -8.24
CA SER A 32 -4.39 -5.51 -8.34
C SER A 32 -3.41 -6.02 -9.39
N ASP A 33 -2.58 -5.16 -9.99
CA ASP A 33 -1.74 -5.58 -11.12
C ASP A 33 -0.26 -5.77 -10.77
N ASP A 34 0.55 -4.73 -10.58
CA ASP A 34 2.01 -4.96 -10.50
C ASP A 34 2.56 -5.07 -9.08
N TRP A 35 1.96 -4.34 -8.13
CA TRP A 35 2.39 -4.40 -6.73
C TRP A 35 2.06 -5.75 -6.10
N ASP A 36 0.85 -6.27 -6.34
CA ASP A 36 0.43 -7.57 -5.82
C ASP A 36 1.28 -8.70 -6.41
N ARG A 37 1.52 -8.69 -7.73
CA ARG A 37 2.42 -9.65 -8.40
C ARG A 37 3.84 -9.59 -7.86
N GLN A 38 4.37 -8.39 -7.62
CA GLN A 38 5.71 -8.20 -7.06
C GLN A 38 5.79 -8.73 -5.62
N MET A 39 4.78 -8.42 -4.79
CA MET A 39 4.70 -8.91 -3.41
C MET A 39 4.61 -10.44 -3.35
N GLU A 40 3.80 -11.05 -4.22
CA GLU A 40 3.70 -12.51 -4.34
C GLU A 40 5.04 -13.12 -4.77
N SER A 41 5.69 -12.55 -5.79
CA SER A 41 7.00 -13.03 -6.25
C SER A 41 8.08 -12.89 -5.17
N ASP A 42 8.07 -11.79 -4.41
CA ASP A 42 9.05 -11.53 -3.35
C ASP A 42 8.83 -12.45 -2.16
N ALA A 43 7.58 -12.72 -1.81
CA ALA A 43 7.22 -13.71 -0.80
C ALA A 43 7.66 -15.12 -1.23
N ALA A 44 7.38 -15.53 -2.48
CA ALA A 44 7.81 -16.82 -3.02
C ALA A 44 9.34 -16.96 -3.09
N ALA A 45 10.06 -15.86 -3.26
CA ALA A 45 11.53 -15.82 -3.24
C ALA A 45 12.13 -15.80 -1.81
N GLY A 46 11.29 -15.82 -0.76
CA GLY A 46 11.74 -15.84 0.65
C GLY A 46 12.32 -14.51 1.13
N LYS A 47 12.09 -13.40 0.42
CA LYS A 47 12.67 -12.09 0.79
C LYS A 47 12.20 -11.57 2.14
N PHE A 48 11.06 -12.06 2.63
CA PHE A 48 10.46 -11.64 3.90
C PHE A 48 10.73 -12.64 5.04
N ASP A 49 11.43 -13.75 4.80
CA ASP A 49 11.61 -14.82 5.80
C ASP A 49 12.35 -14.33 7.05
N GLU A 50 13.36 -13.48 6.88
CA GLU A 50 14.09 -12.90 8.01
C GLU A 50 13.20 -11.99 8.85
N MET A 51 12.47 -11.06 8.21
CA MET A 51 11.52 -10.18 8.89
C MET A 51 10.41 -10.97 9.60
N ALA A 52 9.93 -12.06 8.98
CA ALA A 52 8.93 -12.94 9.59
C ALA A 52 9.48 -13.62 10.86
N ARG A 53 10.70 -14.16 10.81
CA ARG A 53 11.37 -14.76 11.99
C ARG A 53 11.58 -13.73 13.10
N GLU A 54 12.00 -12.52 12.77
CA GLU A 54 12.18 -11.45 13.74
C GLU A 54 10.86 -11.05 14.40
N ALA A 55 9.81 -10.89 13.60
CA ALA A 55 8.47 -10.55 14.08
C ALA A 55 7.92 -11.64 15.01
N GLU A 56 8.05 -12.91 14.64
CA GLU A 56 7.65 -14.04 15.50
C GLU A 56 8.44 -14.11 16.80
N ALA A 57 9.75 -13.80 16.76
CA ALA A 57 10.58 -13.78 17.95
C ALA A 57 10.18 -12.63 18.88
N ALA A 58 9.91 -11.44 18.35
CA ALA A 58 9.43 -10.30 19.11
C ALA A 58 8.06 -10.58 19.74
N TYR A 59 7.14 -11.19 19.00
CA TYR A 59 5.84 -11.61 19.52
C TYR A 59 5.98 -12.57 20.68
N ARG A 60 6.82 -13.61 20.54
CA ARG A 60 7.07 -14.60 21.60
C ARG A 60 7.71 -14.01 22.84
N ARG A 61 8.49 -12.92 22.73
CA ARG A 61 9.08 -12.20 23.86
C ARG A 61 8.12 -11.23 24.54
N GLY A 62 6.96 -10.96 23.95
CA GLY A 62 6.01 -9.95 24.44
C GLY A 62 6.40 -8.52 24.09
N ASP A 63 7.25 -8.32 23.09
CA ASP A 63 7.72 -7.00 22.65
C ASP A 63 6.71 -6.29 21.72
N CYS A 64 5.58 -6.93 21.43
CA CYS A 64 4.53 -6.38 20.57
C CYS A 64 3.58 -5.46 21.34
N LYS A 65 3.17 -4.36 20.71
CA LYS A 65 2.08 -3.52 21.22
C LYS A 65 0.74 -4.20 20.93
N PRO A 66 -0.24 -4.15 21.84
CA PRO A 66 -1.58 -4.63 21.56
C PRO A 66 -2.17 -3.82 20.39
N LEU A 67 -2.92 -4.51 19.53
CA LEU A 67 -3.74 -3.86 18.52
C LEU A 67 -4.84 -3.04 19.23
N PRO A 68 -5.07 -1.77 18.85
CA PRO A 68 -6.13 -0.94 19.41
C PRO A 68 -7.53 -1.51 19.21
#